data_AF-R6HPI4-F1
#
_entry.id   AF-R6HPI4-F1
#
_cell.length_a   1.000
_cell.length_b   1.000
_cell.length_c   1.000
_cell.angle_alpha   90.00
_cell.angle_beta   90.00
_cell.angle_gamma   90.00
#
_symmetry.space_group_name_H-M   'P 1'
#
loop_
_entity.id
_entity.type
_entity.pdbx_description
1 polymer ?
#
loop_
_entity_poly.entity_id
_entity_poly.type
_entity_poly.pdbx_seq_one_letter_code
_entity_poly.pdbx_strand_id
1 'polypeptide(L)'
;MRISNMSECTNGETSETACGFVVEFADVITKQPFNSTNTNVGGWRDSELRTYINGTIYNALPSELQNVISTTKVISGHGKISGETNFETQDKLYLLSSEEIYNDFSNSSIAQYDTSVGASKQLDYYKKQGVTTSSYAGAIKQYNGSNLYWWLRSAGSYNTNFFLTVADSGGWSSFRAASSNGVSPAFRIA
;
A
#
# COMPACT_ATOMS: atom_id res chain seq x y z
N MET A 1 10.92 2.70 11.95
CA MET A 1 10.58 1.69 10.92
C MET A 1 9.95 0.50 11.61
N ARG A 2 9.09 -0.25 10.92
CA ARG A 2 8.52 -1.51 11.39
C ARG A 2 9.02 -2.63 10.48
N ILE A 3 9.19 -3.81 11.06
CA ILE A 3 9.79 -4.97 10.41
C ILE A 3 8.78 -6.11 10.40
N SER A 4 8.58 -6.71 9.24
CA SER A 4 7.83 -7.94 9.04
C SER A 4 8.76 -8.97 8.43
N ASN A 5 8.81 -10.17 9.02
CA ASN A 5 9.60 -11.29 8.52
C ASN A 5 8.64 -12.38 8.05
N MET A 6 8.49 -12.53 6.74
CA MET A 6 7.71 -13.61 6.16
C MET A 6 8.67 -14.60 5.50
N SER A 7 8.28 -15.88 5.43
CA SER A 7 8.94 -16.84 4.54
C SER A 7 8.86 -16.35 3.08
N GLU A 8 9.54 -17.06 2.16
CA GLU A 8 9.35 -16.89 0.72
C GLU A 8 7.85 -16.90 0.34
N CYS A 9 7.49 -16.36 -0.83
CA CYS A 9 6.13 -16.53 -1.36
C CYS A 9 5.92 -18.02 -1.61
N THR A 10 5.14 -18.71 -0.79
CA THR A 10 5.00 -20.17 -0.86
C THR A 10 3.61 -20.62 -1.32
N ASN A 11 2.60 -19.75 -1.35
CA ASN A 11 1.18 -20.14 -1.40
C ASN A 11 0.31 -19.21 -2.26
N GLY A 12 0.65 -19.03 -3.54
CA GLY A 12 -0.24 -18.37 -4.51
C GLY A 12 -0.26 -16.85 -4.47
N GLU A 13 0.57 -16.22 -3.63
CA GLU A 13 0.80 -14.77 -3.68
C GLU A 13 1.39 -14.40 -5.05
N THR A 14 0.75 -13.47 -5.75
CA THR A 14 1.23 -12.96 -7.04
C THR A 14 2.02 -11.66 -6.89
N SER A 15 1.83 -10.96 -5.76
CA SER A 15 2.63 -9.83 -5.30
C SER A 15 3.71 -10.31 -4.33
N GLU A 16 4.94 -9.87 -4.52
CA GLU A 16 6.04 -10.23 -3.64
C GLU A 16 6.15 -9.33 -2.40
N THR A 17 5.28 -8.33 -2.30
CA THR A 17 5.29 -7.25 -1.29
C THR A 17 5.17 -7.71 0.17
N ALA A 18 4.78 -8.97 0.39
CA ALA A 18 4.70 -9.63 1.70
C ALA A 18 5.63 -10.85 1.82
N CYS A 19 6.66 -10.95 0.99
CA CYS A 19 7.57 -12.09 0.97
C CYS A 19 8.97 -11.72 1.49
N GLY A 20 9.56 -12.58 2.31
CA GLY A 20 10.86 -12.30 2.92
C GLY A 20 10.80 -11.17 3.96
N PHE A 21 11.87 -10.38 4.03
CA PHE A 21 11.99 -9.29 4.99
C PHE A 21 11.46 -7.98 4.42
N VAL A 22 10.36 -7.51 4.98
CA VAL A 22 9.68 -6.26 4.60
C VAL A 22 9.90 -5.22 5.68
N VAL A 23 10.35 -4.04 5.25
CA VAL A 23 10.53 -2.86 6.09
C VAL A 23 9.51 -1.81 5.66
N GLU A 24 8.75 -1.28 6.62
CA GLU A 24 7.88 -0.13 6.39
C GLU A 24 8.27 1.07 7.25
N PHE A 25 7.97 2.27 6.76
CA PHE A 25 8.02 3.46 7.58
C PHE A 25 6.96 3.38 8.69
N ALA A 26 7.36 3.72 9.92
CA ALA A 26 6.47 3.59 11.07
C ALA A 26 5.28 4.55 11.00
N ASP A 27 5.54 5.74 10.45
CA ASP A 27 4.62 6.86 10.34
C ASP A 27 4.63 7.43 8.93
N VAL A 28 3.80 8.44 8.69
CA VAL A 28 3.76 9.19 7.44
C VAL A 28 5.01 10.06 7.35
N ILE A 29 5.70 10.01 6.21
CA ILE A 29 6.92 10.81 5.99
C ILE A 29 6.65 12.10 5.21
N THR A 30 5.56 12.16 4.46
CA THR A 30 5.12 13.35 3.71
C THR A 30 3.66 13.23 3.32
N LYS A 31 3.06 14.34 2.89
CA LYS A 31 1.70 14.37 2.33
C LYS A 31 1.76 14.67 0.86
N GLN A 32 1.11 13.84 0.05
CA GLN A 32 1.06 14.00 -1.41
C GLN A 32 -0.31 13.62 -1.93
N PRO A 33 -0.80 14.26 -3.02
CA PRO A 33 -1.86 13.68 -3.81
C PRO A 33 -1.40 12.36 -4.43
N PHE A 34 -2.36 11.50 -4.77
CA PHE A 34 -2.07 10.31 -5.55
C PHE A 34 -1.79 10.68 -7.02
N ASN A 35 -2.61 11.61 -7.55
CA ASN A 35 -2.48 12.23 -8.87
C ASN A 35 -2.91 13.70 -8.79
N SER A 36 -2.38 14.55 -9.68
CA SER A 36 -2.76 15.98 -9.79
C SER A 36 -4.24 16.22 -10.09
N THR A 37 -4.95 15.23 -10.64
CA THR A 37 -6.39 15.28 -10.93
C THR A 37 -7.14 14.14 -10.23
N ASN A 38 -8.47 14.27 -10.09
CA ASN A 38 -9.32 13.28 -9.43
C ASN A 38 -9.57 12.05 -10.31
N THR A 39 -8.52 11.34 -10.72
CA THR A 39 -8.57 10.11 -11.51
C THR A 39 -7.75 8.99 -10.85
N ASN A 40 -8.29 7.77 -10.89
CA ASN A 40 -7.59 6.54 -10.53
C ASN A 40 -7.30 5.64 -11.75
N VAL A 41 -7.62 6.11 -12.96
CA VAL A 41 -7.33 5.40 -14.20
C VAL A 41 -5.83 5.20 -14.34
N GLY A 42 -5.42 3.98 -14.71
CA GLY A 42 -4.00 3.57 -14.73
C GLY A 42 -3.45 3.15 -13.36
N GLY A 43 -4.24 3.31 -12.29
CA GLY A 43 -3.95 2.80 -10.95
C GLY A 43 -2.61 3.25 -10.39
N TRP A 44 -2.00 2.41 -9.55
CA TRP A 44 -0.65 2.64 -9.02
C TRP A 44 0.40 2.77 -10.11
N ARG A 45 0.32 1.92 -11.14
CA ARG A 45 1.33 1.80 -12.20
C ARG A 45 1.64 3.14 -12.87
N ASP A 46 0.58 3.86 -13.20
CA ASP A 46 0.66 5.09 -13.98
C ASP A 46 0.56 6.35 -13.08
N SER A 47 0.56 6.19 -11.76
CA SER A 47 0.37 7.30 -10.81
C SER A 47 1.58 8.22 -10.68
N GLU A 48 1.29 9.50 -10.47
CA GLU A 48 2.30 10.50 -10.11
C GLU A 48 2.94 10.17 -8.77
N LEU A 49 2.16 9.64 -7.81
CA LEU A 49 2.66 9.27 -6.50
C LEU A 49 3.68 8.13 -6.56
N ARG A 50 3.47 7.10 -7.40
CA ARG A 50 4.46 6.04 -7.62
C ARG A 50 5.78 6.61 -8.15
N THR A 51 5.70 7.55 -9.09
CA THR A 51 6.87 8.26 -9.65
C THR A 51 7.58 9.06 -8.58
N TYR A 52 6.85 9.79 -7.74
CA TYR A 52 7.41 10.54 -6.61
C TYR A 52 8.09 9.61 -5.58
N ILE A 53 7.46 8.49 -5.23
CA ILE A 53 8.00 7.52 -4.27
C ILE A 53 9.27 6.86 -4.80
N ASN A 54 9.26 6.33 -6.03
CA ASN A 54 10.42 5.61 -6.59
C ASN A 54 11.50 6.54 -7.16
N GLY A 55 11.21 7.83 -7.34
CA GLY A 55 12.18 8.84 -7.74
C GLY A 55 12.67 9.68 -6.56
N THR A 56 11.80 10.53 -6.02
CA THR A 56 12.20 11.51 -5.01
C THR A 56 12.52 10.86 -3.66
N ILE A 57 11.64 9.99 -3.16
CA ILE A 57 11.85 9.35 -1.84
C ILE A 57 13.00 8.35 -1.90
N TYR A 58 13.02 7.46 -2.90
CA TYR A 58 14.08 6.47 -3.06
C TYR A 58 15.46 7.11 -3.21
N ASN A 59 15.61 8.13 -4.07
CA ASN A 59 16.92 8.79 -4.28
C ASN A 59 17.38 9.60 -3.05
N ALA A 60 16.46 9.96 -2.14
CA ALA A 60 16.81 10.61 -0.88
C ALA A 60 17.28 9.64 0.21
N LEU A 61 17.13 8.32 0.00
CA LEU A 61 17.66 7.32 0.94
C LEU A 61 19.20 7.29 0.88
N PRO A 62 19.88 6.94 1.99
CA PRO A 62 21.32 6.69 1.94
C PRO A 62 21.67 5.61 0.91
N SER A 63 22.80 5.76 0.22
CA SER A 63 23.24 4.82 -0.82
C SER A 63 23.38 3.39 -0.30
N GLU A 64 23.81 3.21 0.94
CA GLU A 64 23.89 1.89 1.59
C GLU A 64 22.53 1.20 1.66
N LEU A 65 21.47 1.96 1.96
CA LEU A 65 20.11 1.44 1.99
C LEU A 65 19.59 1.18 0.57
N GLN A 66 19.86 2.09 -0.38
CA GLN A 66 19.47 1.91 -1.79
C GLN A 66 20.03 0.60 -2.37
N ASN A 67 21.27 0.23 -2.00
CA ASN A 67 21.97 -0.95 -2.49
C ASN A 67 21.39 -2.28 -1.99
N VAL A 68 20.77 -2.30 -0.81
CA VAL A 68 20.17 -3.52 -0.23
C VAL A 68 18.68 -3.66 -0.55
N ILE A 69 18.04 -2.60 -1.08
CA ILE A 69 16.63 -2.66 -1.46
C ILE A 69 16.45 -3.50 -2.73
N SER A 70 15.65 -4.55 -2.58
CA SER A 70 15.25 -5.43 -3.68
C SER A 70 14.25 -4.76 -4.59
N THR A 71 14.39 -5.03 -5.89
CA THR A 71 13.27 -4.79 -6.80
C THR A 71 12.16 -5.78 -6.47
N THR A 72 10.95 -5.27 -6.30
CA THR A 72 9.80 -6.05 -5.84
C THR A 72 8.73 -6.07 -6.92
N LYS A 73 8.22 -7.25 -7.25
CA LYS A 73 7.00 -7.39 -8.04
C LYS A 73 5.80 -6.97 -7.19
N VAL A 74 5.10 -5.92 -7.62
CA VAL A 74 3.94 -5.34 -6.92
C VAL A 74 2.69 -5.54 -7.77
N ILE A 75 1.64 -6.12 -7.18
CA ILE A 75 0.31 -6.19 -7.79
C ILE A 75 -0.63 -5.18 -7.12
N SER A 76 -1.36 -4.42 -7.92
CA SER A 76 -2.31 -3.40 -7.46
C SER A 76 -3.65 -3.49 -8.18
N GLY A 77 -4.73 -3.14 -7.48
CA GLY A 77 -6.07 -3.08 -8.05
C GLY A 77 -6.20 -2.02 -9.15
N HIS A 78 -6.98 -2.33 -10.20
CA HIS A 78 -7.07 -1.52 -11.42
C HIS A 78 -8.24 -0.51 -11.40
N GLY A 79 -9.12 -0.57 -10.41
CA GLY A 79 -10.27 0.33 -10.31
C GLY A 79 -11.51 -0.18 -11.05
N LYS A 80 -12.38 0.72 -11.49
CA LYS A 80 -13.74 0.38 -11.98
C LYS A 80 -13.79 -0.08 -13.44
N ILE A 81 -12.75 0.19 -14.24
CA ILE A 81 -12.83 0.00 -15.69
C ILE A 81 -13.00 -1.49 -16.02
N SER A 82 -14.10 -1.81 -16.69
CA SER A 82 -14.44 -3.18 -17.07
C SER A 82 -13.45 -3.71 -18.10
N GLY A 83 -13.00 -4.96 -17.92
CA GLY A 83 -12.06 -5.63 -18.82
C GLY A 83 -10.58 -5.31 -18.55
N GLU A 84 -10.28 -4.39 -17.64
CA GLU A 84 -8.92 -4.25 -17.11
C GLU A 84 -8.57 -5.42 -16.18
N THR A 85 -7.29 -5.74 -16.12
CA THR A 85 -6.71 -6.67 -15.16
C THR A 85 -5.89 -5.90 -14.13
N ASN A 86 -5.60 -6.50 -12.98
CA ASN A 86 -4.69 -5.92 -12.01
C ASN A 86 -3.35 -5.53 -12.64
N PHE A 87 -2.77 -4.43 -12.17
CA PHE A 87 -1.51 -3.93 -12.69
C PHE A 87 -0.34 -4.55 -11.95
N GLU A 88 0.70 -4.86 -12.71
CA GLU A 88 1.99 -5.31 -12.20
C GLU A 88 3.06 -4.23 -12.42
N THR A 89 3.87 -3.98 -11.39
CA THR A 89 5.04 -3.11 -11.44
C THR A 89 6.26 -3.77 -10.80
N GLN A 90 7.43 -3.24 -11.13
CA GLN A 90 8.71 -3.57 -10.52
C GLN A 90 9.21 -2.34 -9.78
N ASP A 91 9.09 -2.34 -8.45
CA ASP A 91 9.29 -1.16 -7.61
C ASP A 91 10.39 -1.38 -6.57
N LYS A 92 11.13 -0.31 -6.25
CA LYS A 92 12.06 -0.30 -5.10
C LYS A 92 11.32 0.03 -3.82
N LEU A 93 10.42 1.02 -3.88
CA LEU A 93 9.52 1.39 -2.79
C LEU A 93 8.06 1.26 -3.26
N TYR A 94 7.20 0.72 -2.41
CA TYR A 94 5.78 0.51 -2.72
C TYR A 94 4.88 0.90 -1.54
N LEU A 95 3.59 1.13 -1.80
CA LEU A 95 2.59 1.29 -0.74
C LEU A 95 1.94 -0.06 -0.44
N LEU A 96 1.47 -0.24 0.79
CA LEU A 96 0.79 -1.47 1.19
C LEU A 96 -0.58 -1.61 0.52
N SER A 97 -1.11 -2.84 0.47
CA SER A 97 -2.50 -3.15 0.11
C SER A 97 -3.32 -3.34 1.37
N SER A 98 -4.64 -3.43 1.19
CA SER A 98 -5.56 -3.69 2.29
C SER A 98 -5.30 -5.06 2.95
N GLU A 99 -5.02 -6.10 2.15
CA GLU A 99 -4.71 -7.46 2.66
C GLU A 99 -3.44 -7.54 3.48
N GLU A 100 -2.47 -6.67 3.22
CA GLU A 100 -1.22 -6.62 3.99
C GLU A 100 -1.42 -6.09 5.40
N ILE A 101 -2.55 -5.43 5.66
CA ILE A 101 -2.88 -4.74 6.91
C ILE A 101 -3.95 -5.51 7.68
N TYR A 102 -5.07 -5.87 7.05
CA TYR A 102 -6.23 -6.45 7.74
C TYR A 102 -6.35 -7.95 7.46
N ASN A 103 -6.28 -8.78 8.50
CA ASN A 103 -6.24 -10.25 8.39
C ASN A 103 -7.49 -10.85 7.71
N ASP A 104 -8.65 -10.24 7.95
CA ASP A 104 -9.97 -10.68 7.48
C ASP A 104 -10.41 -9.92 6.22
N PHE A 105 -9.53 -9.13 5.58
CA PHE A 105 -9.90 -8.27 4.47
C PHE A 105 -10.61 -9.05 3.35
N SER A 106 -10.02 -10.16 2.90
CA SER A 106 -10.55 -10.98 1.80
C SER A 106 -11.94 -11.56 2.06
N ASN A 107 -12.32 -11.72 3.33
CA ASN A 107 -13.64 -12.22 3.75
C ASN A 107 -14.62 -11.10 4.12
N SER A 108 -14.17 -9.84 4.08
CA SER A 108 -14.99 -8.68 4.44
C SER A 108 -15.87 -8.21 3.27
N SER A 109 -16.97 -7.53 3.59
CA SER A 109 -17.83 -6.93 2.56
C SER A 109 -17.17 -5.81 1.75
N ILE A 110 -16.04 -5.27 2.24
CA ILE A 110 -15.30 -4.19 1.57
C ILE A 110 -14.22 -4.72 0.62
N ALA A 111 -13.87 -6.02 0.65
CA ALA A 111 -12.93 -6.61 -0.30
C ALA A 111 -13.35 -6.43 -1.76
N GLN A 112 -14.65 -6.37 -2.04
CA GLN A 112 -15.17 -6.11 -3.39
C GLN A 112 -14.66 -4.80 -4.01
N TYR A 113 -14.15 -3.87 -3.19
CA TYR A 113 -13.62 -2.57 -3.61
C TYR A 113 -12.14 -2.58 -3.99
N ASP A 114 -11.45 -3.72 -3.83
CA ASP A 114 -10.06 -3.93 -4.22
C ASP A 114 -9.96 -5.17 -5.11
N THR A 115 -9.70 -4.97 -6.40
CA THR A 115 -9.61 -6.08 -7.37
C THR A 115 -8.35 -6.93 -7.18
N SER A 116 -7.39 -6.48 -6.35
CA SER A 116 -6.15 -7.20 -6.05
C SER A 116 -6.20 -8.07 -4.80
N VAL A 117 -7.39 -8.31 -4.24
CA VAL A 117 -7.59 -9.33 -3.20
C VAL A 117 -7.09 -10.69 -3.68
N GLY A 118 -6.40 -11.41 -2.80
CA GLY A 118 -5.70 -12.67 -3.06
C GLY A 118 -4.30 -12.49 -3.65
N ALA A 119 -3.86 -11.26 -3.97
CA ALA A 119 -2.54 -11.05 -4.54
C ALA A 119 -1.42 -11.04 -3.48
N SER A 120 -1.75 -10.77 -2.21
CA SER A 120 -0.79 -10.68 -1.12
C SER A 120 -1.35 -11.32 0.17
N LYS A 121 -0.68 -11.10 1.30
CA LYS A 121 -1.08 -11.60 2.62
C LYS A 121 -0.74 -10.60 3.71
N GLN A 122 -1.40 -10.73 4.86
CA GLN A 122 -1.14 -9.86 6.01
C GLN A 122 0.33 -9.94 6.43
N LEU A 123 0.93 -8.78 6.67
CA LEU A 123 2.27 -8.69 7.23
C LEU A 123 2.27 -9.06 8.71
N ASP A 124 3.34 -9.71 9.16
CA ASP A 124 3.52 -10.19 10.52
C ASP A 124 3.42 -9.08 11.58
N TYR A 125 3.83 -7.86 11.23
CA TYR A 125 3.67 -6.70 12.11
C TYR A 125 2.20 -6.48 12.47
N TYR A 126 1.33 -6.34 11.46
CA TYR A 126 -0.11 -6.10 11.67
C TYR A 126 -0.81 -7.31 12.28
N LYS A 127 -0.37 -8.53 11.93
CA LYS A 127 -0.85 -9.77 12.53
C LYS A 127 -0.58 -9.81 14.05
N LYS A 128 0.63 -9.45 14.48
CA LYS A 128 1.01 -9.38 15.91
C LYS A 128 0.21 -8.32 16.67
N GLN A 129 -0.20 -7.23 15.99
CA GLN A 129 -1.08 -6.21 16.55
C GLN A 129 -2.57 -6.63 16.54
N GLY A 130 -2.91 -7.79 15.99
CA GLY A 130 -4.30 -8.27 15.89
C GLY A 130 -5.16 -7.43 14.96
N VAL A 131 -4.58 -6.87 13.89
CA VAL A 131 -5.30 -5.95 13.00
C VAL A 131 -6.28 -6.70 12.09
N THR A 132 -7.53 -6.28 12.15
CA THR A 132 -8.67 -6.76 11.34
C THR A 132 -9.52 -5.57 10.90
N THR A 133 -10.50 -5.79 10.02
CA THR A 133 -11.45 -4.75 9.59
C THR A 133 -12.34 -4.24 10.73
N SER A 134 -12.40 -4.93 11.86
CA SER A 134 -13.14 -4.56 13.08
C SER A 134 -12.27 -4.15 14.27
N SER A 135 -10.96 -4.45 14.22
CA SER A 135 -9.97 -4.10 15.24
C SER A 135 -8.74 -3.53 14.55
N TYR A 136 -8.70 -2.22 14.36
CA TYR A 136 -7.80 -1.60 13.39
C TYR A 136 -6.88 -0.51 13.94
N ALA A 137 -6.88 -0.27 15.25
CA ALA A 137 -6.04 0.76 15.88
C ALA A 137 -4.53 0.56 15.61
N GLY A 138 -4.08 -0.68 15.43
CA GLY A 138 -2.69 -1.01 15.07
C GLY A 138 -2.26 -0.53 13.67
N ALA A 139 -3.20 -0.09 12.82
CA ALA A 139 -2.93 0.46 11.49
C ALA A 139 -2.76 1.99 11.48
N ILE A 140 -2.95 2.66 12.62
CA ILE A 140 -2.78 4.11 12.73
C ILE A 140 -1.33 4.49 12.42
N LYS A 141 -1.19 5.55 11.62
CA LYS A 141 0.08 6.26 11.37
C LYS A 141 -0.13 7.74 11.63
N GLN A 142 0.90 8.39 12.15
CA GLN A 142 0.89 9.82 12.47
C GLN A 142 1.70 10.64 11.46
N TYR A 143 1.39 11.92 11.41
CA TYR A 143 2.20 12.95 10.76
C TYR A 143 2.28 14.14 11.72
N ASN A 144 3.48 14.52 12.14
CA ASN A 144 3.71 15.61 13.10
C ASN A 144 2.87 15.47 14.40
N GLY A 145 2.81 14.25 14.95
CA GLY A 145 2.12 13.96 16.21
C GLY A 145 0.59 13.85 16.13
N SER A 146 0.01 13.90 14.93
CA SER A 146 -1.43 13.74 14.70
C SER A 146 -1.70 12.55 13.81
N ASN A 147 -2.73 11.76 14.12
CA ASN A 147 -3.18 10.66 13.27
C ASN A 147 -3.62 11.21 11.90
N LEU A 148 -3.28 10.50 10.82
CA LEU A 148 -3.57 10.96 9.47
C LEU A 148 -4.02 9.79 8.59
N TYR A 149 -4.92 10.09 7.64
CA TYR A 149 -5.17 9.22 6.50
C TYR A 149 -3.87 8.95 5.74
N TRP A 150 -3.65 7.69 5.35
CA TRP A 150 -2.48 7.33 4.53
C TRP A 150 -2.84 6.38 3.39
N TRP A 151 -2.10 6.51 2.29
CA TRP A 151 -2.40 5.87 1.02
C TRP A 151 -2.06 4.38 0.97
N LEU A 152 -2.90 3.62 0.29
CA LEU A 152 -2.66 2.25 -0.16
C LEU A 152 -2.52 2.22 -1.69
N ARG A 153 -1.90 1.16 -2.24
CA ARG A 153 -1.58 1.11 -3.67
C ARG A 153 -2.77 0.84 -4.60
N SER A 154 -3.90 0.35 -4.11
CA SER A 154 -5.01 -0.06 -5.00
C SER A 154 -5.93 1.10 -5.39
N ALA A 155 -6.31 1.16 -6.66
CA ALA A 155 -7.44 1.98 -7.12
C ALA A 155 -8.76 1.33 -6.69
N GLY A 156 -9.69 2.12 -6.14
CA GLY A 156 -11.00 1.62 -5.71
C GLY A 156 -11.88 1.21 -6.90
N SER A 157 -12.47 0.02 -6.85
CA SER A 157 -13.25 -0.55 -7.97
C SER A 157 -14.66 0.03 -8.18
N TYR A 158 -15.11 0.91 -7.28
CA TYR A 158 -16.48 1.44 -7.28
C TYR A 158 -16.64 2.77 -8.04
N ASN A 159 -15.54 3.46 -8.36
CA ASN A 159 -15.52 4.65 -9.24
C ASN A 159 -14.14 4.86 -9.88
N THR A 160 -14.01 5.94 -10.65
CA THR A 160 -12.79 6.29 -11.40
C THR A 160 -11.91 7.34 -10.72
N ASN A 161 -12.18 7.69 -9.46
CA ASN A 161 -11.60 8.89 -8.84
C ASN A 161 -10.85 8.61 -7.52
N PHE A 162 -11.00 7.42 -6.94
CA PHE A 162 -10.54 7.13 -5.57
C PHE A 162 -9.45 6.05 -5.52
N PHE A 163 -8.52 6.25 -4.59
CA PHE A 163 -7.57 5.23 -4.14
C PHE A 163 -7.88 4.82 -2.71
N LEU A 164 -7.49 3.59 -2.37
CA LEU A 164 -7.72 3.05 -1.04
C LEU A 164 -6.79 3.73 -0.03
N THR A 165 -7.27 3.86 1.21
CA THR A 165 -6.53 4.47 2.32
C THR A 165 -6.79 3.74 3.61
N VAL A 166 -5.94 3.98 4.59
CA VAL A 166 -6.26 3.77 5.99
C VAL A 166 -6.65 5.11 6.61
N ALA A 167 -7.71 5.11 7.41
CA ALA A 167 -8.20 6.29 8.14
C ALA A 167 -7.30 6.68 9.30
N ASP A 168 -7.47 7.89 9.82
CA ASP A 168 -6.82 8.38 11.04
C ASP A 168 -7.21 7.56 12.29
N SER A 169 -8.35 6.86 12.25
CA SER A 169 -8.76 5.85 13.24
C SER A 169 -8.11 4.48 13.04
N GLY A 170 -7.45 4.24 11.90
CA GLY A 170 -6.88 2.96 11.47
C GLY A 170 -7.81 2.12 10.60
N GLY A 171 -9.09 2.48 10.48
CA GLY A 171 -10.06 1.74 9.68
C GLY A 171 -9.82 1.86 8.17
N TRP A 172 -10.29 0.87 7.39
CA TRP A 172 -10.21 0.94 5.94
C TRP A 172 -11.08 2.09 5.41
N SER A 173 -10.56 2.81 4.41
CA SER A 173 -11.26 3.93 3.78
C SER A 173 -10.78 4.12 2.34
N SER A 174 -11.17 5.24 1.72
CA SER A 174 -10.66 5.65 0.43
C SER A 174 -10.81 7.15 0.25
N PHE A 175 -9.93 7.75 -0.55
CA PHE A 175 -9.92 9.18 -0.82
C PHE A 175 -9.73 9.48 -2.30
N ARG A 176 -10.18 10.67 -2.70
CA ARG A 176 -10.02 11.16 -4.07
C ARG A 176 -8.55 11.32 -4.40
N ALA A 177 -8.16 10.97 -5.63
CA ALA A 177 -6.78 10.96 -6.07
C ALA A 177 -6.05 12.31 -5.91
N ALA A 178 -6.74 13.46 -6.05
CA ALA A 178 -6.14 14.78 -5.88
C ALA A 178 -6.08 15.28 -4.41
N SER A 179 -6.64 14.53 -3.45
CA SER A 179 -6.54 14.89 -2.02
C SER A 179 -5.13 14.68 -1.50
N SER A 180 -4.62 15.53 -0.62
CA SER A 180 -3.29 15.35 -0.02
C SER A 180 -3.37 14.49 1.26
N ASN A 181 -2.98 13.22 1.17
CA ASN A 181 -2.91 12.28 2.30
C ASN A 181 -1.49 11.76 2.53
N GLY A 182 -1.32 11.02 3.62
CA GLY A 182 -0.03 10.53 4.07
C GLY A 182 0.59 9.47 3.16
N VAL A 183 1.89 9.59 2.95
CA VAL A 183 2.73 8.62 2.25
C VAL A 183 3.59 7.89 3.28
N SER A 184 3.47 6.56 3.32
CA SER A 184 4.26 5.70 4.20
C SER A 184 4.65 4.41 3.45
N PRO A 185 5.75 4.45 2.68
CA PRO A 185 6.15 3.32 1.84
C PRO A 185 6.64 2.11 2.63
N ALA A 186 6.82 1.02 1.92
CA ALA A 186 7.51 -0.18 2.34
C ALA A 186 8.51 -0.62 1.25
N PHE A 187 9.44 -1.47 1.63
CA PHE A 187 10.41 -2.08 0.73
C PHE A 187 10.85 -3.44 1.25
N ARG A 188 11.38 -4.26 0.34
CA ARG A 188 12.02 -5.53 0.67
C ARG A 188 13.54 -5.34 0.66
N ILE A 189 14.21 -6.09 1.51
CA ILE A 189 15.66 -6.30 1.41
C ILE A 189 15.92 -7.76 1.03
N ALA A 190 16.96 -7.98 0.24
CA ALA A 190 17.49 -9.31 -0.10
C ALA A 190 18.62 -9.69 0.85
#